data_AF-A0A318E3X2-F1
#
_entry.id   AF-A0A318E3X2-F1
#
_cell.length_a   1.000
_cell.length_b   1.000
_cell.length_c   1.000
_cell.angle_alpha   90.00
_cell.angle_beta   90.00
_cell.angle_gamma   90.00
#
_symmetry.space_group_name_H-M   'P 1'
#
loop_
_entity.id
_entity.type
_entity.pdbx_description
1 polymer ?
#
loop_
_entity_poly.entity_id
_entity_poly.type
_entity_poly.pdbx_seq_one_letter_code
_entity_poly.pdbx_strand_id
1 'polypeptide(L)'
;MQLVPASSVRRWGTVGSGKTPISISTVCPHCGEKGVFALGSAVDDTARMAVASTARCPGCNRPVHFWAVRHEQKPKEDKNNPAAVYMYPVAKNHYPNPEFAPDIPEPLQRAFVSTIEAFNSKNYAATAVCARRTLEGIFKYLVEEDKRDAPLARLIEQVKTSKDLAAPLTSLSHAIRDGGNLGAHFDMEKEPNEALARHMVELLDYLISYLYVLPEEIKKLEQSLGKSA
;
A
#
# COMPACT_ATOMS: atom_id res chain seq x y z
N MET A 1 -9.51 -0.81 -14.63
CA MET A 1 -10.13 0.09 -13.62
C MET A 1 -9.74 -0.45 -12.25
N GLN A 2 -9.70 0.37 -11.21
CA GLN A 2 -9.42 -0.08 -9.84
C GLN A 2 -10.69 -0.09 -9.01
N LEU A 3 -10.86 -1.07 -8.13
CA LEU A 3 -11.96 -1.10 -7.18
C LEU A 3 -11.74 -0.01 -6.13
N VAL A 4 -12.79 0.75 -5.82
CA VAL A 4 -12.80 1.74 -4.75
C VAL A 4 -13.43 1.09 -3.51
N PRO A 5 -12.72 1.00 -2.38
CA PRO A 5 -13.28 0.47 -1.14
C PRO A 5 -14.52 1.25 -0.71
N ALA A 6 -15.53 0.57 -0.15
CA ALA A 6 -16.73 1.25 0.34
C ALA A 6 -16.39 2.28 1.44
N SER A 7 -15.35 2.04 2.24
CA SER A 7 -14.83 2.95 3.26
C SER A 7 -14.23 4.26 2.70
N SER A 8 -13.88 4.29 1.41
CA SER A 8 -13.42 5.49 0.70
C SER A 8 -14.57 6.40 0.28
N VAL A 9 -15.81 5.91 0.22
CA VAL A 9 -16.97 6.73 -0.14
C VAL A 9 -17.35 7.63 1.04
N ARG A 10 -17.31 8.94 0.81
CA ARG A 10 -17.61 9.94 1.87
C ARG A 10 -19.07 10.33 1.89
N ARG A 11 -19.72 10.34 0.73
CA ARG A 11 -21.14 10.66 0.63
C ARG A 11 -21.78 9.92 -0.54
N TRP A 12 -22.96 9.38 -0.27
CA TRP A 12 -23.84 8.75 -1.25
C TRP A 12 -24.88 9.75 -1.74
N GLY A 13 -25.32 9.57 -2.98
CA GLY A 13 -26.47 10.22 -3.57
C GLY A 13 -27.20 9.26 -4.50
N THR A 14 -28.15 9.78 -5.26
CA THR A 14 -29.00 9.00 -6.15
C THR A 14 -29.07 9.67 -7.51
N VAL A 15 -28.93 8.88 -8.57
CA VAL A 15 -29.07 9.30 -9.97
C VAL A 15 -29.92 8.27 -10.67
N GLY A 16 -31.07 8.69 -11.19
CA GLY A 16 -32.08 7.75 -11.68
C GLY A 16 -32.54 6.82 -10.55
N SER A 17 -32.46 5.51 -10.79
CA SER A 17 -32.72 4.45 -9.81
C SER A 17 -31.46 3.96 -9.09
N GLY A 18 -30.28 4.48 -9.43
CA GLY A 18 -28.99 4.03 -8.89
C GLY A 18 -28.52 4.84 -7.71
N LYS A 19 -28.12 4.15 -6.62
CA LYS A 19 -27.30 4.76 -5.58
C LYS A 19 -25.87 4.90 -6.10
N THR A 20 -25.33 6.10 -6.00
CA THR A 20 -24.02 6.45 -6.57
C THR A 20 -23.22 7.27 -5.57
N PRO A 21 -21.90 7.11 -5.50
CA PRO A 21 -21.08 8.04 -4.74
C PRO A 21 -21.18 9.44 -5.34
N ILE A 22 -21.29 10.46 -4.50
CA ILE A 22 -21.17 11.87 -4.88
C ILE A 22 -19.88 12.49 -4.34
N SER A 23 -19.22 11.83 -3.38
CA SER A 23 -17.83 12.14 -3.03
C SER A 23 -17.03 10.92 -2.59
N ILE A 24 -15.78 10.84 -3.04
CA ILE A 24 -14.87 9.71 -2.78
C ILE A 24 -13.51 10.26 -2.32
N SER A 25 -12.99 9.72 -1.22
CA SER A 25 -11.64 9.98 -0.74
C SER A 25 -10.69 8.92 -1.28
N THR A 26 -9.85 9.30 -2.23
CA THR A 26 -8.92 8.37 -2.90
C THR A 26 -7.70 9.09 -3.43
N VAL A 27 -6.75 8.35 -3.99
CA VAL A 27 -5.51 8.88 -4.56
C VAL A 27 -5.68 9.20 -6.04
N CYS A 28 -5.28 10.40 -6.43
CA CYS A 28 -5.32 10.83 -7.82
C CYS A 28 -4.39 9.97 -8.68
N PRO A 29 -4.86 9.37 -9.78
CA PRO A 29 -4.01 8.55 -10.63
C PRO A 29 -3.02 9.33 -11.48
N HIS A 30 -3.14 10.67 -11.50
CA HIS A 30 -2.28 11.53 -12.30
C HIS A 30 -1.20 12.21 -11.47
N CYS A 31 -1.55 12.76 -10.31
CA CYS A 31 -0.60 13.47 -9.45
C CYS A 31 -0.25 12.72 -8.16
N GLY A 32 -0.89 11.61 -7.83
CA GLY A 32 -0.59 10.84 -6.61
C GLY A 32 -1.11 11.45 -5.31
N GLU A 33 -1.74 12.63 -5.35
CA GLU A 33 -2.28 13.24 -4.13
C GLU A 33 -3.54 12.53 -3.64
N LYS A 34 -3.63 12.30 -2.33
CA LYS A 34 -4.85 11.85 -1.66
C LYS A 34 -5.78 13.03 -1.48
N GLY A 35 -7.01 12.92 -1.99
CA GLY A 35 -7.99 14.00 -1.93
C GLY A 35 -9.42 13.50 -1.90
N VAL A 36 -10.36 14.41 -1.65
CA VAL A 36 -11.79 14.15 -1.80
C VAL A 36 -12.22 14.63 -3.18
N PHE A 37 -12.61 13.69 -4.03
CA PHE A 37 -13.17 13.93 -5.34
C PHE A 37 -14.66 14.19 -5.19
N ALA A 38 -15.12 15.38 -5.58
CA ALA A 38 -16.54 15.68 -5.76
C ALA A 38 -16.96 15.18 -7.14
N LEU A 39 -17.84 14.17 -7.17
CA LEU A 39 -18.30 13.56 -8.40
C LEU A 39 -19.42 14.40 -9.00
N GLY A 40 -19.26 14.77 -10.26
CA GLY A 40 -20.24 15.52 -11.05
C GLY A 40 -20.57 14.81 -12.36
N SER A 41 -21.51 15.39 -13.10
CA SER A 41 -21.93 14.90 -14.43
C SER A 41 -22.27 13.41 -14.44
N ALA A 42 -23.01 12.97 -13.42
CA ALA A 42 -23.40 11.58 -13.30
C ALA A 42 -24.44 11.21 -14.36
N VAL A 43 -24.20 10.13 -15.09
CA VAL A 43 -25.06 9.59 -16.15
C VAL A 43 -25.43 8.16 -15.79
N ASP A 44 -26.73 7.88 -15.72
CA ASP A 44 -27.24 6.53 -15.51
C ASP A 44 -27.33 5.77 -16.84
N ASP A 45 -26.41 4.83 -17.05
CA ASP A 45 -26.48 3.83 -18.12
C ASP A 45 -27.28 2.62 -17.63
N THR A 46 -28.60 2.69 -17.85
CA THR A 46 -29.53 1.64 -17.45
C THR A 46 -29.30 0.32 -18.18
N ALA A 47 -28.80 0.35 -19.41
CA ALA A 47 -28.52 -0.84 -20.22
C ALA A 47 -27.33 -1.63 -19.67
N ARG A 48 -26.32 -0.92 -19.14
CA ARG A 48 -25.13 -1.52 -18.52
C ARG A 48 -25.20 -1.55 -17.00
N MET A 49 -26.32 -1.13 -16.41
CA MET A 49 -26.56 -1.08 -14.97
C MET A 49 -25.43 -0.36 -14.22
N ALA A 50 -25.03 0.80 -14.74
CA ALA A 50 -23.92 1.56 -14.21
C ALA A 50 -24.21 3.06 -14.21
N VAL A 51 -23.87 3.74 -13.11
CA VAL A 51 -23.84 5.21 -13.07
C VAL A 51 -22.38 5.64 -13.28
N ALA A 52 -22.11 6.32 -14.39
CA ALA A 52 -20.80 6.88 -14.69
C ALA A 52 -20.74 8.33 -14.22
N SER A 53 -19.70 8.71 -13.50
CA SER A 53 -19.46 10.08 -13.01
C SER A 53 -18.03 10.51 -13.32
N THR A 54 -17.80 11.81 -13.41
CA THR A 54 -16.46 12.38 -13.55
C THR A 54 -16.20 13.37 -12.43
N ALA A 55 -14.99 13.32 -11.87
CA ALA A 55 -14.50 14.33 -10.96
C ALA A 55 -13.17 14.89 -11.48
N ARG A 56 -12.85 16.12 -11.11
CA ARG A 56 -11.52 16.71 -11.34
C ARG A 56 -10.73 16.67 -10.05
N CYS A 57 -9.46 16.26 -10.12
CA CYS A 57 -8.57 16.28 -8.97
C CYS A 57 -8.37 17.72 -8.48
N PRO A 58 -8.56 18.03 -7.19
CA PRO A 58 -8.32 19.37 -6.66
C PRO A 58 -6.86 19.86 -6.83
N GLY A 59 -5.88 18.96 -6.77
CA GLY A 59 -4.46 19.31 -6.90
C GLY A 59 -4.00 19.55 -8.33
N CYS A 60 -4.34 18.66 -9.27
CA CYS A 60 -3.83 18.75 -10.66
C CYS A 60 -4.90 19.06 -11.73
N ASN A 61 -6.16 19.21 -11.33
CA ASN A 61 -7.31 19.50 -12.21
C ASN A 61 -7.58 18.49 -13.34
N ARG A 62 -6.86 17.36 -13.37
CA ARG A 62 -7.07 16.30 -14.37
C ARG A 62 -8.34 15.49 -14.05
N PRO A 63 -9.08 15.04 -15.09
CA PRO A 63 -10.29 14.25 -14.90
C PRO A 63 -9.98 12.83 -14.42
N VAL A 64 -10.84 12.34 -13.54
CA VAL A 64 -10.87 10.97 -13.04
C VAL A 64 -12.32 10.49 -13.13
N HIS A 65 -12.51 9.30 -13.68
CA HIS A 65 -13.81 8.73 -13.97
C HIS A 65 -14.15 7.64 -12.96
N PHE A 66 -15.42 7.58 -12.61
CA PHE A 66 -15.96 6.65 -11.62
C PHE A 66 -17.19 5.94 -12.17
N TRP A 67 -17.35 4.66 -11.81
CA TRP A 67 -18.52 3.86 -12.16
C TRP A 67 -19.07 3.20 -10.92
N ALA A 68 -20.34 3.42 -10.63
CA ALA A 68 -21.09 2.67 -9.63
C ALA A 68 -21.94 1.62 -10.37
N VAL A 69 -21.60 0.34 -10.20
CA VAL A 69 -22.25 -0.79 -10.89
C VAL A 69 -23.29 -1.39 -9.96
N ARG A 70 -24.47 -1.72 -10.49
CA ARG A 70 -25.58 -2.36 -9.75
C ARG A 70 -25.98 -3.68 -10.42
N HIS A 71 -26.55 -4.61 -9.65
CA HIS A 71 -26.99 -5.92 -10.15
C HIS A 71 -28.30 -5.85 -10.95
N GLU A 72 -29.12 -4.82 -10.72
CA GLU A 72 -30.46 -4.70 -11.29
C GLU A 72 -30.69 -3.27 -11.79
N GLN A 73 -31.57 -3.12 -12.79
CA GLN A 73 -31.93 -1.80 -13.32
C GLN A 73 -32.63 -0.90 -12.29
N LYS A 74 -33.46 -1.49 -11.43
CA LYS A 74 -34.20 -0.79 -10.37
C LYS A 74 -34.00 -1.54 -9.04
N PRO A 75 -32.92 -1.24 -8.31
CA PRO A 75 -32.66 -1.86 -7.02
C PRO A 75 -33.83 -1.60 -6.06
N LYS A 76 -34.37 -2.66 -5.47
CA LYS A 76 -35.47 -2.57 -4.50
C LYS A 76 -35.00 -2.22 -3.10
N GLU A 77 -33.74 -2.53 -2.79
CA GLU A 77 -33.09 -2.27 -1.51
C GLU A 77 -31.77 -1.53 -1.72
N ASP A 78 -31.39 -0.75 -0.72
CA ASP A 78 -30.11 -0.04 -0.66
C ASP A 78 -28.93 -1.00 -0.36
N LYS A 79 -29.23 -2.20 0.12
CA LYS A 79 -28.25 -3.23 0.48
C LYS A 79 -27.60 -3.74 -0.82
N ASN A 80 -26.28 -3.60 -0.93
CA ASN A 80 -25.49 -3.91 -2.13
C ASN A 80 -25.85 -3.05 -3.37
N ASN A 81 -26.33 -1.82 -3.15
CA ASN A 81 -26.51 -0.82 -4.19
C ASN A 81 -25.63 0.42 -3.89
N PRO A 82 -24.57 0.69 -4.67
CA PRO A 82 -24.06 -0.13 -5.76
C PRO A 82 -23.38 -1.42 -5.25
N ALA A 83 -23.24 -2.40 -6.16
CA ALA A 83 -22.50 -3.63 -5.91
C ALA A 83 -21.00 -3.38 -5.82
N ALA A 84 -20.50 -2.47 -6.67
CA ALA A 84 -19.10 -2.07 -6.68
C ALA A 84 -18.95 -0.65 -7.22
N VAL A 85 -17.91 0.04 -6.75
CA VAL A 85 -17.48 1.34 -7.27
C VAL A 85 -16.10 1.17 -7.87
N TYR A 86 -15.91 1.63 -9.10
CA TYR A 86 -14.63 1.58 -9.81
C TYR A 86 -14.13 2.97 -10.16
N MET A 87 -12.81 3.11 -10.25
CA MET A 87 -12.12 4.33 -10.68
C MET A 87 -11.20 4.05 -11.89
N TYR A 88 -11.11 5.02 -12.79
CA TYR A 88 -10.14 5.05 -13.89
C TYR A 88 -9.64 6.49 -14.12
N PRO A 89 -8.34 6.70 -14.41
CA PRO A 89 -7.27 5.70 -14.48
C PRO A 89 -6.93 5.04 -13.14
N VAL A 90 -6.16 3.96 -13.18
CA VAL A 90 -5.61 3.30 -11.98
C VAL A 90 -4.54 4.19 -11.38
N ALA A 91 -4.48 4.28 -10.06
CA ALA A 91 -3.44 5.05 -9.38
C ALA A 91 -2.10 4.31 -9.48
N LYS A 92 -1.30 4.63 -10.49
CA LYS A 92 -0.02 3.96 -10.77
C LYS A 92 1.08 4.35 -9.78
N ASN A 93 1.03 5.59 -9.28
CA ASN A 93 2.07 6.15 -8.40
C ASN A 93 1.64 6.13 -6.93
N HIS A 94 0.80 5.16 -6.57
CA HIS A 94 0.38 4.90 -5.20
C HIS A 94 0.84 3.51 -4.79
N TYR A 95 1.53 3.40 -3.66
CA TYR A 95 1.75 2.13 -2.99
C TYR A 95 0.66 1.95 -1.93
N PRO A 96 -0.21 0.93 -2.03
CA PRO A 96 -1.27 0.71 -1.05
C PRO A 96 -0.66 0.29 0.29
N ASN A 97 -1.31 0.66 1.39
CA ASN A 97 -0.97 0.07 2.68
C ASN A 97 -1.37 -1.41 2.67
N PRO A 98 -0.49 -2.34 3.09
CA PRO A 98 -0.84 -3.74 3.21
C PRO A 98 -1.82 -3.95 4.37
N GLU A 99 -2.56 -5.05 4.31
CA GLU A 99 -3.21 -5.60 5.50
C GLU A 99 -2.15 -6.40 6.27
N PHE A 100 -1.87 -5.98 7.51
CA PHE A 100 -0.88 -6.66 8.34
C PHE A 100 -1.48 -7.88 9.02
N ALA A 101 -0.75 -9.00 9.00
CA ALA A 101 -1.07 -10.14 9.84
C ALA A 101 -0.97 -9.74 11.33
N PRO A 102 -1.81 -10.32 12.22
CA PRO A 102 -1.83 -9.97 13.65
C PRO A 102 -0.46 -10.13 14.34
N ASP A 103 0.36 -11.03 13.82
CA ASP A 103 1.64 -11.42 14.42
C ASP A 103 2.80 -10.46 14.07
N ILE A 104 2.57 -9.47 13.20
CA ILE A 104 3.55 -8.45 12.88
C ILE A 104 3.55 -7.40 14.00
N PRO A 105 4.69 -7.11 14.67
CA PRO A 105 4.74 -6.13 15.75
C PRO A 105 4.22 -4.75 15.33
N GLU A 106 3.34 -4.16 16.14
CA GLU A 106 2.72 -2.86 15.86
C GLU A 106 3.75 -1.75 15.54
N PRO A 107 4.91 -1.64 16.24
CA PRO A 107 5.92 -0.64 15.88
C PRO A 107 6.51 -0.83 14.48
N LEU A 108 6.63 -2.07 14.00
CA LEU A 108 7.08 -2.39 12.65
C LEU A 108 6.01 -2.03 11.61
N GLN A 109 4.73 -2.34 11.89
CA GLN A 109 3.61 -1.92 11.03
C GLN A 109 3.60 -0.41 10.84
N ARG A 110 3.70 0.36 11.94
CA ARG A 110 3.74 1.83 11.88
C ARG A 110 4.93 2.35 11.08
N ALA A 111 6.12 1.76 11.26
CA ALA A 111 7.31 2.16 10.50
C ALA A 111 7.12 1.92 8.99
N PHE A 112 6.55 0.77 8.59
CA PHE A 112 6.30 0.49 7.19
C PHE A 112 5.24 1.41 6.59
N VAL A 113 4.13 1.65 7.31
CA VAL A 113 3.11 2.63 6.90
C VAL A 113 3.71 4.01 6.71
N SER A 114 4.54 4.50 7.65
CA SER A 114 5.22 5.79 7.48
C SER A 114 6.11 5.84 6.24
N THR A 115 6.75 4.72 5.88
CA THR A 115 7.56 4.61 4.66
C THR A 115 6.70 4.73 3.41
N ILE A 116 5.56 4.02 3.37
CA ILE A 116 4.58 4.10 2.28
C ILE A 116 3.99 5.50 2.16
N GLU A 117 3.68 6.16 3.28
CA GLU A 117 3.17 7.53 3.29
C GLU A 117 4.19 8.56 2.80
N ALA A 118 5.47 8.40 3.18
CA ALA A 118 6.56 9.22 2.65
C ALA A 118 6.72 9.03 1.13
N PHE A 119 6.61 7.80 0.64
CA PHE A 119 6.66 7.51 -0.80
C PHE A 119 5.48 8.12 -1.54
N ASN A 120 4.26 7.90 -1.03
CA ASN A 120 3.02 8.40 -1.63
C ASN A 120 2.91 9.93 -1.62
N SER A 121 3.57 10.60 -0.67
CA SER A 121 3.71 12.06 -0.65
C SER A 121 4.83 12.59 -1.55
N LYS A 122 5.50 11.70 -2.30
CA LYS A 122 6.65 11.98 -3.17
C LYS A 122 7.87 12.55 -2.45
N ASN A 123 7.95 12.36 -1.14
CA ASN A 123 9.14 12.72 -0.38
C ASN A 123 10.12 11.53 -0.41
N TYR A 124 10.86 11.43 -1.51
CA TYR A 124 11.75 10.29 -1.76
C TYR A 124 12.94 10.24 -0.79
N ALA A 125 13.45 11.39 -0.35
CA ALA A 125 14.46 11.46 0.71
C ALA A 125 13.92 10.91 2.04
N ALA A 126 12.73 11.36 2.47
CA ALA A 126 12.08 10.82 3.66
C ALA A 126 11.73 9.33 3.50
N THR A 127 11.36 8.91 2.29
CA THR A 127 11.12 7.49 1.98
C THR A 127 12.38 6.66 2.26
N ALA A 128 13.55 7.11 1.82
CA ALA A 128 14.81 6.40 2.06
C ALA A 128 15.15 6.30 3.56
N VAL A 129 14.92 7.38 4.32
CA VAL A 129 15.12 7.41 5.78
C VAL A 129 14.15 6.46 6.49
N CYS A 130 12.86 6.55 6.18
CA CYS A 130 11.82 5.68 6.75
C CYS A 130 12.05 4.21 6.37
N ALA A 131 12.49 3.95 5.14
CA ALA A 131 12.79 2.60 4.67
C ALA A 131 13.94 1.96 5.47
N ARG A 132 15.01 2.72 5.73
CA ARG A 132 16.12 2.27 6.58
C ARG A 132 15.65 1.95 8.00
N ARG A 133 14.81 2.82 8.57
CA ARG A 133 14.22 2.60 9.91
C ARG A 133 13.32 1.36 9.95
N THR A 134 12.51 1.14 8.93
CA THR A 134 11.64 -0.05 8.82
C THR A 134 12.46 -1.32 8.75
N LEU A 135 13.50 -1.31 7.92
CA LEU A 135 14.43 -2.43 7.79
C LEU A 135 15.13 -2.75 9.11
N GLU A 136 15.61 -1.73 9.82
CA GLU A 136 16.18 -1.92 11.15
C GLU A 136 15.17 -2.55 12.12
N GLY A 137 13.92 -2.10 12.08
CA GLY A 137 12.82 -2.72 12.82
C GLY A 137 12.64 -4.22 12.49
N ILE A 138 12.62 -4.57 11.21
CA ILE A 138 12.54 -5.97 10.74
C ILE A 138 13.62 -6.81 11.43
N PHE A 139 14.89 -6.40 11.34
CA PHE A 139 15.97 -7.19 11.91
C PHE A 139 16.00 -7.20 13.45
N LYS A 140 15.61 -6.11 14.11
CA LYS A 140 15.50 -6.09 15.59
C LYS A 140 14.49 -7.11 16.11
N TYR A 141 13.38 -7.32 15.41
CA TYR A 141 12.38 -8.31 15.79
C TYR A 141 12.75 -9.76 15.42
N LEU A 142 13.86 -9.97 14.70
CA LEU A 142 14.38 -11.31 14.38
C LEU A 142 15.51 -11.77 15.29
N VAL A 143 16.03 -10.89 16.15
CA VAL A 143 17.07 -11.20 17.14
C VAL A 143 16.51 -11.16 18.56
N GLU A 144 17.23 -11.79 19.48
CA GLU A 144 16.99 -11.73 20.93
C GLU A 144 17.02 -10.27 21.45
N GLU A 145 16.26 -10.00 22.51
CA GLU A 145 16.06 -8.62 22.99
C GLU A 145 17.36 -7.91 23.38
N ASP A 146 18.31 -8.64 23.95
CA ASP A 146 19.63 -8.15 24.37
C ASP A 146 20.54 -7.74 23.20
N LYS A 147 20.20 -8.15 21.97
CA LYS A 147 20.97 -7.87 20.75
C LYS A 147 20.37 -6.75 19.90
N ARG A 148 19.19 -6.23 20.26
CA ARG A 148 18.42 -5.26 19.45
C ARG A 148 19.10 -3.90 19.29
N ASP A 149 20.01 -3.52 20.17
CA ASP A 149 20.70 -2.22 20.10
C ASP A 149 21.89 -2.20 19.12
N ALA A 150 22.18 -3.32 18.47
CA ALA A 150 23.24 -3.39 17.48
C ALA A 150 22.89 -2.56 16.21
N PRO A 151 23.90 -1.97 15.53
CA PRO A 151 23.68 -1.34 14.23
C PRO A 151 23.11 -2.33 13.20
N LEU A 152 22.30 -1.84 12.25
CA LEU A 152 21.66 -2.65 11.20
C LEU A 152 22.59 -3.67 10.54
N ALA A 153 23.82 -3.27 10.18
CA ALA A 153 24.79 -4.19 9.57
C ALA A 153 25.11 -5.40 10.47
N ARG A 154 25.23 -5.19 11.78
CA ARG A 154 25.44 -6.28 12.75
C ARG A 154 24.19 -7.12 12.95
N LEU A 155 23.00 -6.50 12.99
CA LEU A 155 21.73 -7.22 13.08
C LEU A 155 21.55 -8.17 11.88
N ILE A 156 21.87 -7.72 10.67
CA ILE A 156 21.82 -8.56 9.45
C ILE A 156 22.74 -9.77 9.59
N GLU A 157 24.00 -9.57 10.00
CA GLU A 157 24.94 -10.70 10.16
C GLU A 157 24.50 -11.69 11.26
N GLN A 158 23.94 -11.20 12.36
CA GLN A 158 23.37 -12.06 13.42
C GLN A 158 22.18 -12.90 12.91
N VAL A 159 21.31 -12.31 12.09
CA VAL A 159 20.17 -13.02 11.51
C VAL A 159 20.63 -14.03 10.45
N LYS A 160 21.61 -13.70 9.60
CA LYS A 160 22.20 -14.64 8.62
C LYS A 160 22.83 -15.86 9.26
N THR A 161 23.44 -15.69 10.44
CA THR A 161 24.12 -16.77 11.16
C THR A 161 23.17 -17.64 11.96
N SER A 162 22.00 -17.13 12.34
CA SER A 162 20.99 -17.85 13.13
C SER A 162 19.83 -18.41 12.30
N LYS A 163 19.58 -17.89 11.10
CA LYS A 163 18.50 -18.32 10.19
C LYS A 163 19.05 -18.50 8.77
N ASP A 164 18.63 -19.57 8.08
CA ASP A 164 19.03 -19.85 6.70
C ASP A 164 18.34 -18.89 5.72
N LEU A 165 18.91 -17.69 5.61
CA LEU A 165 18.40 -16.58 4.81
C LEU A 165 19.44 -16.12 3.76
N ALA A 166 20.30 -17.05 3.35
CA ALA A 166 21.64 -16.74 2.83
C ALA A 166 21.68 -15.94 1.51
N ALA A 167 20.78 -16.19 0.56
CA ALA A 167 20.86 -15.57 -0.77
C ALA A 167 20.18 -14.18 -0.86
N PRO A 168 18.90 -14.00 -0.46
CA PRO A 168 18.20 -12.73 -0.65
C PRO A 168 18.77 -11.60 0.21
N LEU A 169 19.21 -11.90 1.44
CA LEU A 169 19.68 -10.88 2.39
C LEU A 169 21.07 -10.31 2.04
N THR A 170 21.92 -11.08 1.38
CA THR A 170 23.29 -10.66 1.04
C THR A 170 23.27 -9.59 -0.06
N SER A 171 22.52 -9.81 -1.13
CA SER A 171 22.33 -8.81 -2.20
C SER A 171 21.65 -7.53 -1.69
N LEU A 172 20.77 -7.67 -0.69
CA LEU A 172 20.03 -6.59 -0.06
C LEU A 172 20.92 -5.60 0.71
N SER A 173 21.80 -6.13 1.56
CA SER A 173 22.65 -5.36 2.47
C SER A 173 23.53 -4.35 1.72
N HIS A 174 24.05 -4.75 0.55
CA HIS A 174 24.82 -3.87 -0.32
C HIS A 174 23.97 -2.74 -0.92
N ALA A 175 22.82 -3.06 -1.51
CA ALA A 175 21.94 -2.06 -2.13
C ALA A 175 21.42 -1.01 -1.13
N ILE A 176 21.12 -1.41 0.11
CA ILE A 176 20.63 -0.50 1.15
C ILE A 176 21.73 0.37 1.74
N ARG A 177 22.95 -0.14 1.87
CA ARG A 177 24.08 0.67 2.35
C ARG A 177 24.31 1.85 1.41
N ASP A 178 24.22 1.58 0.11
CA ASP A 178 24.39 2.60 -0.91
C ASP A 178 23.18 3.55 -0.92
N GLY A 179 21.93 3.05 -0.93
CA GLY A 179 20.72 3.88 -0.91
C GLY A 179 20.49 4.71 0.37
N GLY A 180 20.81 4.15 1.54
CA GLY A 180 20.53 4.75 2.84
C GLY A 180 21.50 5.87 3.23
N ASN A 181 22.72 5.86 2.70
CA ASN A 181 23.67 6.96 2.90
C ASN A 181 23.32 8.17 2.01
N LEU A 182 22.69 7.93 0.86
CA LEU A 182 22.25 8.97 -0.09
C LEU A 182 21.05 9.78 0.42
N GLY A 183 20.14 9.15 1.19
CA GLY A 183 18.95 9.84 1.69
C GLY A 183 19.17 10.72 2.92
N ALA A 184 20.28 10.55 3.65
CA ALA A 184 20.57 11.24 4.90
C ALA A 184 21.68 12.31 4.79
N HIS A 185 22.47 12.28 3.72
CA HIS A 185 23.46 13.31 3.39
C HIS A 185 23.00 14.03 2.13
N PHE A 186 22.94 15.37 2.18
CA PHE A 186 22.60 16.19 1.02
C PHE A 186 23.73 16.12 -0.02
N ASP A 187 23.53 15.32 -1.07
CA ASP A 187 24.43 15.19 -2.23
C ASP A 187 23.61 15.50 -3.49
N MET A 188 23.89 16.65 -4.14
CA MET A 188 23.11 17.16 -5.28
C MET A 188 23.09 16.22 -6.49
N GLU A 189 24.04 15.29 -6.60
CA GLU A 189 24.13 14.35 -7.73
C GLU A 189 23.44 13.00 -7.44
N LYS A 190 22.92 12.81 -6.22
CA LYS A 190 22.69 11.48 -5.66
C LYS A 190 21.43 11.35 -4.81
N GLU A 191 20.47 12.26 -4.98
CA GLU A 191 19.19 12.17 -4.27
C GLU A 191 18.35 10.95 -4.68
N PRO A 192 17.62 10.32 -3.74
CA PRO A 192 16.67 9.28 -4.08
C PRO A 192 15.58 9.79 -5.04
N ASN A 193 15.42 9.09 -6.17
CA ASN A 193 14.34 9.37 -7.13
C ASN A 193 13.14 8.44 -6.90
N GLU A 194 12.05 8.67 -7.65
CA GLU A 194 10.80 7.89 -7.53
C GLU A 194 11.04 6.39 -7.71
N ALA A 195 11.85 5.99 -8.70
CA ALA A 195 12.11 4.59 -9.01
C ALA A 195 12.86 3.89 -7.86
N LEU A 196 13.91 4.53 -7.34
CA LEU A 196 14.65 4.00 -6.20
C LEU A 196 13.77 3.92 -4.96
N ALA A 197 13.02 4.99 -4.65
CA ALA A 197 12.14 5.02 -3.48
C ALA A 197 11.05 3.94 -3.57
N ARG A 198 10.48 3.70 -4.76
CA ARG A 198 9.54 2.60 -5.00
C ARG A 198 10.17 1.25 -4.71
N HIS A 199 11.36 0.99 -5.25
CA HIS A 199 12.06 -0.27 -5.02
C HIS A 199 12.37 -0.48 -3.54
N MET A 200 12.69 0.58 -2.79
CA MET A 200 12.87 0.48 -1.33
C MET A 200 11.58 0.04 -0.63
N VAL A 201 10.41 0.56 -1.02
CA VAL A 201 9.11 0.16 -0.44
C VAL A 201 8.78 -1.29 -0.81
N GLU A 202 8.91 -1.66 -2.08
CA GLU A 202 8.68 -3.04 -2.57
C GLU A 202 9.55 -4.06 -1.85
N LEU A 203 10.82 -3.71 -1.63
CA LEU A 203 11.77 -4.55 -0.94
C LEU A 203 11.36 -4.86 0.50
N LEU A 204 10.90 -3.84 1.23
CA LEU A 204 10.43 -3.99 2.59
C LEU A 204 9.17 -4.85 2.66
N ASP A 205 8.25 -4.67 1.70
CA ASP A 205 7.04 -5.48 1.59
C ASP A 205 7.37 -6.96 1.40
N TYR A 206 8.32 -7.26 0.49
CA TYR A 206 8.79 -8.62 0.26
C TYR A 206 9.49 -9.22 1.46
N LEU A 207 10.28 -8.44 2.21
CA LEU A 207 10.93 -8.91 3.43
C LEU A 207 9.93 -9.19 4.54
N ILE A 208 8.95 -8.32 4.75
CA ILE A 208 7.89 -8.56 5.74
C ILE A 208 7.11 -9.82 5.37
N SER A 209 6.75 -9.95 4.09
CA SER A 209 6.06 -11.13 3.57
C SER A 209 6.88 -12.40 3.77
N TYR A 210 8.16 -12.40 3.43
CA TYR A 210 9.03 -13.57 3.51
C TYR A 210 9.40 -13.96 4.95
N LEU A 211 9.63 -12.98 5.83
CA LEU A 211 10.16 -13.22 7.18
C LEU A 211 9.08 -13.38 8.25
N TYR A 212 7.87 -12.87 8.01
CA TYR A 212 6.77 -12.92 8.98
C TYR A 212 5.53 -13.63 8.44
N VAL A 213 5.07 -13.28 7.23
CA VAL A 213 3.77 -13.78 6.73
C VAL A 213 3.89 -15.23 6.25
N LEU A 214 4.82 -15.51 5.32
CA LEU A 214 4.97 -16.82 4.71
C LEU A 214 5.27 -17.93 5.74
N PRO A 215 6.15 -17.74 6.73
CA PRO A 215 6.39 -18.76 7.76
C PRO A 215 5.14 -19.11 8.58
N GLU A 216 4.33 -18.12 8.96
CA GLU A 216 3.09 -18.38 9.72
C GLU A 216 2.01 -19.04 8.86
N GLU A 217 1.88 -18.66 7.58
CA GLU A 217 0.97 -19.34 6.66
C GLU A 217 1.37 -20.80 6.41
N ILE A 218 2.66 -21.10 6.29
CA ILE A 218 3.17 -22.47 6.21
C ILE A 218 2.81 -23.25 7.48
N LYS A 219 3.04 -22.68 8.66
CA LYS A 219 2.71 -23.32 9.95
C LYS A 219 1.22 -23.59 10.11
N LYS A 220 0.35 -22.66 9.70
CA LYS A 220 -1.11 -22.87 9.67
C LYS A 220 -1.49 -24.00 8.72
N LEU A 221 -0.88 -24.03 7.53
CA LEU A 221 -1.10 -25.08 6.54
C LEU A 221 -0.68 -26.44 7.08
N GLU A 222 0.52 -26.56 7.66
CA GLU A 222 1.02 -27.79 8.29
C GLU A 222 0.09 -28.28 9.41
N GLN A 223 -0.40 -27.38 10.26
CA GLN A 223 -1.38 -27.74 11.31
C GLN A 223 -2.71 -28.25 10.72
N SER A 224 -3.17 -27.68 9.61
CA SER A 224 -4.39 -28.13 8.94
C SER A 224 -4.24 -29.50 8.29
N LEU A 225 -3.06 -29.76 7.70
CA LEU A 225 -2.72 -31.04 7.09
C LEU A 225 -2.54 -32.13 8.17
N GLY A 226 -1.87 -31.80 9.27
CA GLY A 226 -1.66 -32.72 10.40
C GLY A 226 -2.93 -33.05 11.19
N LYS A 227 -3.98 -32.21 11.14
CA LYS A 227 -5.32 -32.51 11.70
C LYS A 227 -6.19 -33.36 10.78
N SER A 228 -5.76 -33.56 9.53
CA SER A 228 -6.45 -34.38 8.54
C SER A 228 -5.84 -35.79 8.40
N ALA A 229 -4.95 -36.16 9.32
CA ALA A 229 -4.27 -37.46 9.42
C ALA A 229 -4.68 -38.20 10.69
#